data_AF-A0A6N8JRK9-F1
#
_entry.id   AF-A0A6N8JRK9-F1
#
_cell.length_a   1.000
_cell.length_b   1.000
_cell.length_c   1.000
_cell.angle_alpha   90.00
_cell.angle_beta   90.00
_cell.angle_gamma   90.00
#
_symmetry.space_group_name_H-M   'P 1'
#
loop_
_entity.id
_entity.type
_entity.pdbx_description
1 polymer ?
#
loop_
_entity_poly.entity_id
_entity_poly.type
_entity_poly.pdbx_seq_one_letter_code
_entity_poly.pdbx_strand_id
1 'polypeptide(L)'
;MKKTNLMAAAVLACALGGAALAGCSGAAEAGPVYNPGEPPLMPALHEGRFERLGANGCYGCHGSSDTAEVFLAQATPLPEDHYAGGDKASRQIDGPRAECLTCHPVAVD
;
A
#
# COMPACT_ATOMS: atom_id res chain seq x y z
N MET A 1 11.57 34.82 -39.18
CA MET A 1 11.45 35.69 -37.98
C MET A 1 10.16 36.49 -38.08
N LYS A 2 9.18 36.27 -37.19
CA LYS A 2 8.03 37.19 -37.02
C LYS A 2 7.72 37.32 -35.53
N LYS A 3 7.57 38.59 -35.14
CA LYS A 3 7.73 39.14 -33.79
C LYS A 3 6.48 38.93 -32.93
N THR A 4 6.73 38.79 -31.65
CA THR A 4 5.82 38.73 -30.49
C THR A 4 4.92 39.95 -30.37
N ASN A 5 3.65 39.73 -30.00
CA ASN A 5 2.80 40.74 -29.37
C ASN A 5 2.21 40.13 -28.09
N LEU A 6 2.69 40.64 -26.95
CA LEU A 6 2.10 40.51 -25.62
C LEU A 6 0.79 41.31 -25.56
N MET A 7 -0.26 40.74 -24.98
CA MET A 7 -1.26 41.48 -24.21
C MET A 7 -1.79 40.60 -23.07
N ALA A 8 -1.76 41.18 -21.87
CA ALA A 8 -2.16 40.58 -20.60
C ALA A 8 -3.60 40.97 -20.23
N ALA A 9 -4.30 40.08 -19.51
CA ALA A 9 -5.29 40.34 -18.45
C ALA A 9 -6.02 39.00 -18.17
N ALA A 10 -5.70 38.26 -17.11
CA ALA A 10 -6.06 38.47 -15.71
C ALA A 10 -7.49 37.96 -15.35
N VAL A 11 -7.47 36.86 -14.59
CA VAL A 11 -8.44 36.41 -13.58
C VAL A 11 -9.82 35.95 -14.06
N LEU A 12 -10.11 34.65 -13.90
CA LEU A 12 -11.14 34.14 -12.96
C LEU A 12 -11.44 32.66 -13.24
N ALA A 13 -11.03 31.76 -12.34
CA ALA A 13 -11.80 30.58 -11.92
C ALA A 13 -10.95 29.72 -10.97
N CYS A 14 -11.00 30.05 -9.69
CA CYS A 14 -10.80 29.04 -8.65
C CYS A 14 -11.93 28.02 -8.77
N ALA A 15 -11.66 26.86 -9.36
CA ALA A 15 -12.64 25.78 -9.45
C ALA A 15 -11.92 24.43 -9.46
N LEU A 16 -11.94 23.79 -8.28
CA LEU A 16 -11.76 22.36 -8.03
C LEU A 16 -10.37 21.76 -8.29
N GLY A 17 -9.40 22.20 -7.47
CA GLY A 17 -8.37 21.28 -6.98
C GLY A 17 -8.82 20.70 -5.65
N GLY A 18 -9.09 19.39 -5.58
CA GLY A 18 -9.41 18.74 -4.31
C GLY A 18 -10.03 17.36 -4.45
N ALA A 19 -9.23 16.34 -4.13
CA ALA A 19 -9.62 15.00 -3.68
C ALA A 19 -10.25 14.04 -4.71
N ALA A 20 -9.41 13.52 -5.62
CA ALA A 20 -9.53 12.11 -6.01
C ALA A 20 -8.87 11.23 -4.91
N LEU A 21 -9.46 11.21 -3.71
CA LEU A 21 -9.18 10.25 -2.64
C LEU A 21 -10.45 9.44 -2.35
N ALA A 22 -11.13 8.98 -3.40
CA ALA A 22 -12.18 7.99 -3.28
C ALA A 22 -11.52 6.61 -3.33
N GLY A 23 -11.12 6.07 -2.16
CA GLY A 23 -10.62 4.70 -2.10
C GLY A 23 -9.76 4.33 -0.90
N CYS A 24 -10.09 4.78 0.32
CA CYS A 24 -9.51 4.22 1.56
C CYS A 24 -10.42 4.50 2.77
N SER A 25 -11.72 4.28 2.62
CA SER A 25 -12.69 4.41 3.72
C SER A 25 -13.67 3.25 3.73
N GLY A 26 -13.16 2.03 3.50
CA GLY A 26 -13.84 0.81 3.91
C GLY A 26 -13.35 0.46 5.30
N ALA A 27 -14.27 0.25 6.24
CA ALA A 27 -13.92 -0.43 7.48
C ALA A 27 -13.23 -1.76 7.11
N ALA A 28 -12.14 -2.09 7.79
CA ALA A 28 -11.50 -3.38 7.62
C ALA A 28 -12.50 -4.46 8.06
N GLU A 29 -13.11 -5.15 7.10
CA GLU A 29 -13.94 -6.32 7.38
C GLU A 29 -13.12 -7.32 8.18
N ALA A 30 -13.68 -7.85 9.27
CA ALA A 30 -13.02 -8.88 10.06
C ALA A 30 -12.91 -10.14 9.18
N GLY A 31 -11.71 -10.40 8.69
CA GLY A 31 -11.41 -11.57 7.88
C GLY A 31 -11.55 -12.89 8.65
N PRO A 32 -11.51 -14.03 7.95
CA PRO A 32 -11.46 -15.36 8.56
C PRO A 32 -10.37 -15.47 9.65
N VAL A 33 -10.65 -16.29 10.68
CA VAL A 33 -9.73 -16.56 11.80
C VAL A 33 -8.84 -17.75 11.45
N TYR A 34 -7.52 -17.56 11.52
CA TYR A 34 -6.50 -18.57 11.21
C TYR A 34 -5.91 -19.17 12.50
N ASN A 35 -5.39 -20.41 12.43
CA ASN A 35 -4.71 -20.97 13.59
C ASN A 35 -3.42 -20.19 13.89
N PRO A 36 -2.98 -20.13 15.16
CA PRO A 36 -1.70 -19.51 15.50
C PRO A 36 -0.55 -20.11 14.66
N GLY A 37 0.16 -19.25 13.95
CA GLY A 37 1.27 -19.64 13.08
C GLY A 37 0.89 -19.95 11.63
N GLU A 38 -0.39 -20.02 11.29
CA GLU A 38 -0.83 -20.10 9.89
C GLU A 38 -0.81 -18.70 9.25
N PRO A 39 -0.26 -18.55 8.04
CA PRO A 39 -0.32 -17.29 7.32
C PRO A 39 -1.78 -16.98 6.92
N PRO A 40 -2.32 -15.80 7.24
CA PRO A 40 -3.66 -15.42 6.81
C PRO A 40 -3.77 -15.27 5.29
N LEU A 41 -4.90 -15.66 4.70
CA LEU A 41 -5.25 -15.31 3.32
C LEU A 41 -5.47 -13.81 3.20
N MET A 42 -5.13 -13.26 2.04
CA MET A 42 -5.43 -11.88 1.71
C MET A 42 -6.92 -11.72 1.32
N PRO A 43 -7.56 -10.59 1.66
CA PRO A 43 -8.92 -10.28 1.19
C PRO A 43 -9.02 -10.29 -0.34
N ALA A 44 -10.17 -10.62 -0.91
CA ALA A 44 -10.43 -10.64 -2.36
C ALA A 44 -10.00 -9.34 -3.08
N LEU A 45 -10.10 -8.17 -2.42
CA LEU A 45 -9.63 -6.87 -2.94
C LEU A 45 -8.11 -6.82 -3.26
N HIS A 46 -7.34 -7.81 -2.81
CA HIS A 46 -5.91 -7.96 -3.09
C HIS A 46 -5.63 -8.73 -4.39
N GLU A 47 -6.65 -9.20 -5.10
CA GLU A 47 -6.48 -9.89 -6.39
C GLU A 47 -5.66 -9.05 -7.38
N GLY A 48 -4.61 -9.68 -7.93
CA GLY A 48 -3.69 -9.08 -8.89
C GLY A 48 -2.79 -7.98 -8.33
N ARG A 49 -2.82 -7.68 -7.01
CA ARG A 49 -2.01 -6.59 -6.44
C ARG A 49 -0.53 -6.93 -6.41
N PHE A 50 -0.18 -8.17 -6.04
CA PHE A 50 1.21 -8.59 -5.96
C PHE A 50 1.88 -8.59 -7.33
N GLU A 51 1.21 -9.09 -8.37
CA GLU A 51 1.73 -9.10 -9.74
C GLU A 51 1.96 -7.69 -10.28
N ARG A 52 1.12 -6.72 -9.88
CA ARG A 52 1.23 -5.32 -10.31
C ARG A 52 2.28 -4.53 -9.54
N LEU A 53 2.40 -4.75 -8.23
CA LEU A 53 3.16 -3.87 -7.34
C LEU A 53 4.42 -4.53 -6.75
N GLY A 54 4.51 -5.86 -6.80
CA GLY A 54 5.52 -6.66 -6.14
C GLY A 54 5.52 -6.51 -4.62
N ALA A 55 6.54 -7.10 -3.99
CA ALA A 55 6.74 -7.08 -2.55
C ALA A 55 6.80 -5.64 -1.97
N ASN A 56 7.43 -4.70 -2.69
CA ASN A 56 7.55 -3.31 -2.26
C ASN A 56 6.18 -2.59 -2.18
N GLY A 57 5.25 -2.95 -3.05
CA GLY A 57 3.88 -2.43 -2.99
C GLY A 57 3.12 -2.89 -1.76
N CYS A 58 3.23 -4.17 -1.44
CA CYS A 58 2.66 -4.75 -0.22
C CYS A 58 3.30 -4.11 1.03
N TYR A 59 4.62 -3.94 1.01
CA TYR A 59 5.38 -3.30 2.09
C TYR A 59 4.95 -1.86 2.35
N GLY A 60 4.54 -1.12 1.31
CA GLY A 60 4.06 0.26 1.47
C GLY A 60 2.89 0.41 2.44
N CYS A 61 2.10 -0.65 2.66
CA CYS A 61 0.99 -0.65 3.64
C CYS A 61 1.27 -1.55 4.85
N HIS A 62 1.99 -2.66 4.69
CA HIS A 62 2.20 -3.65 5.77
C HIS A 62 3.56 -3.52 6.48
N GLY A 63 4.52 -2.81 5.89
CA GLY A 63 5.90 -2.74 6.37
C GLY A 63 6.11 -1.84 7.59
N SER A 64 7.37 -1.55 7.89
CA SER A 64 7.76 -0.55 8.89
C SER A 64 8.31 0.68 8.19
N SER A 65 8.12 1.85 8.80
CA SER A 65 8.60 3.13 8.27
C SER A 65 8.82 4.11 9.41
N ASP A 66 9.80 5.01 9.24
CA ASP A 66 10.04 6.13 10.16
C ASP A 66 9.06 7.29 9.91
N THR A 67 8.35 7.28 8.77
CA THR A 67 7.56 8.43 8.29
C THR A 67 6.12 8.09 7.90
N ALA A 68 5.75 6.82 7.79
CA ALA A 68 4.49 6.38 7.16
C ALA A 68 3.43 5.83 8.14
N GLU A 69 3.34 6.36 9.36
CA GLU A 69 2.39 5.87 10.39
C GLU A 69 0.91 5.86 9.92
N VAL A 70 0.51 6.76 9.03
CA VAL A 70 -0.91 6.91 8.63
C VAL A 70 -1.41 5.77 7.71
N PHE A 71 -0.56 5.24 6.81
CA PHE A 71 -0.95 4.11 5.94
C PHE A 71 -0.79 2.77 6.66
N LEU A 72 0.20 2.67 7.56
CA LEU A 72 0.46 1.47 8.36
C LEU A 72 -0.64 1.19 9.39
N ALA A 73 -1.40 2.19 9.83
CA ALA A 73 -2.51 2.00 10.76
C ALA A 73 -3.71 1.25 10.16
N GLN A 74 -3.80 1.16 8.82
CA GLN A 74 -4.96 0.57 8.13
C GLN A 74 -4.75 -0.89 7.73
N ALA A 75 -3.55 -1.43 7.92
CA ALA A 75 -3.21 -2.80 7.57
C ALA A 75 -2.52 -3.50 8.74
N THR A 76 -2.70 -4.82 8.84
CA THR A 76 -1.96 -5.60 9.83
C THR A 76 -0.46 -5.51 9.51
N PRO A 77 0.38 -5.05 10.44
CA PRO A 77 1.82 -4.91 10.19
C PRO A 77 2.47 -6.28 10.02
N LEU A 78 3.52 -6.34 9.19
CA LEU A 78 4.38 -7.51 9.09
C LEU A 78 4.98 -7.84 10.48
N PRO A 79 5.00 -9.12 10.89
CA PRO A 79 5.69 -9.53 12.10
C PRO A 79 7.21 -9.49 11.91
N GLU A 80 7.96 -9.51 13.02
CA GLU A 80 9.42 -9.36 13.02
C GLU A 80 10.14 -10.38 12.14
N ASP A 81 9.65 -11.62 12.08
CA ASP A 81 10.22 -12.71 11.28
C ASP A 81 10.09 -12.52 9.76
N HIS A 82 9.40 -11.47 9.30
CA HIS A 82 9.31 -11.08 7.89
C HIS A 82 10.34 -10.03 7.48
N TYR A 83 11.11 -9.51 8.44
CA TYR A 83 12.17 -8.55 8.18
C TYR A 83 13.53 -9.22 8.14
N ALA A 84 14.47 -8.60 7.42
CA ALA A 84 15.85 -9.07 7.33
C ALA A 84 16.45 -9.22 8.74
N GLY A 85 16.93 -10.42 9.05
CA GLY A 85 17.49 -10.75 10.37
C GLY A 85 16.47 -10.81 11.51
N GLY A 86 15.17 -10.82 11.22
CA GLY A 86 14.12 -10.83 12.25
C GLY A 86 13.97 -9.49 12.96
N ASP A 87 14.43 -8.39 12.36
CA ASP A 87 14.42 -7.07 12.99
C ASP A 87 13.58 -6.07 12.19
N LYS A 88 12.47 -5.62 12.79
CA LYS A 88 11.59 -4.61 12.19
C LYS A 88 12.31 -3.28 11.91
N ALA A 89 13.37 -2.95 12.66
CA ALA A 89 14.16 -1.73 12.45
C ALA A 89 14.98 -1.78 11.16
N SER A 90 15.26 -2.98 10.62
CA SER A 90 15.93 -3.16 9.33
C SER A 90 15.15 -2.52 8.18
N ARG A 91 13.82 -2.44 8.30
CA ARG A 91 12.91 -1.91 7.28
C ARG A 91 13.09 -2.57 5.90
N GLN A 92 13.59 -3.80 5.91
CA GLN A 92 13.87 -4.58 4.74
C GLN A 92 13.14 -5.92 4.87
N ILE A 93 12.41 -6.32 3.84
CA ILE A 93 11.79 -7.64 3.79
C ILE A 93 12.88 -8.71 3.77
N ASP A 94 12.69 -9.79 4.54
CA ASP A 94 13.54 -10.97 4.44
C ASP A 94 13.41 -11.59 3.04
N GLY A 95 14.52 -11.75 2.32
CA GLY A 95 14.53 -12.13 0.91
C GLY A 95 13.69 -13.39 0.58
N PRO A 96 13.84 -14.49 1.35
CA PRO A 96 13.00 -15.69 1.19
C PRO A 96 11.49 -15.47 1.39
N ARG A 97 11.09 -14.37 2.02
CA ARG A 97 9.68 -14.02 2.30
C ARG A 97 9.14 -12.91 1.39
N ALA A 98 9.91 -12.46 0.41
CA ALA A 98 9.48 -11.44 -0.54
C ALA A 98 8.34 -11.92 -1.46
N GLU A 99 8.19 -13.22 -1.67
CA GLU A 99 7.10 -13.81 -2.45
C GLU A 99 5.82 -13.98 -1.62
N CYS A 100 5.16 -12.87 -1.28
CA CYS A 100 4.05 -12.81 -0.34
C CYS A 100 2.92 -13.81 -0.65
N LEU A 101 2.56 -13.94 -1.93
CA LEU A 101 1.47 -14.84 -2.39
C LEU A 101 1.73 -16.32 -2.12
N THR A 102 2.98 -16.72 -1.94
CA THR A 102 3.34 -18.13 -1.71
C THR A 102 2.73 -18.66 -0.40
N CYS A 103 2.67 -17.80 0.62
CA CYS A 103 2.12 -18.12 1.93
C CYS A 103 0.77 -17.43 2.18
N HIS A 104 0.54 -16.27 1.59
CA HIS A 104 -0.67 -15.46 1.75
C HIS A 104 -1.46 -15.36 0.44
N PRO A 105 -2.02 -16.46 -0.11
CA PRO A 105 -2.82 -16.36 -1.31
C PRO A 105 -4.09 -15.53 -1.06
N VAL A 106 -4.64 -14.98 -2.14
CA VAL A 106 -5.92 -14.26 -2.08
C VAL A 106 -7.04 -15.27 -1.83
N ALA A 107 -7.94 -14.96 -0.90
CA ALA A 107 -9.13 -15.77 -0.66
C ALA A 107 -9.98 -15.82 -1.94
N VAL A 108 -10.34 -17.03 -2.36
CA VAL A 108 -11.31 -17.27 -3.43
C VAL A 108 -12.69 -17.48 -2.79
N ASP A 109 -13.70 -16.80 -3.32
CA ASP A 109 -15.09 -16.95 -2.90
C ASP A 109 -15.69 -18.31 -3.33
#